data_AF-A0AAV3WYX8-F1
#
_entry.id   AF-A0AAV3WYX8-F1
#
_cell.length_a   1.000
_cell.length_b   1.000
_cell.length_c   1.000
_cell.angle_alpha   90.00
_cell.angle_beta   90.00
_cell.angle_gamma   90.00
#
_symmetry.space_group_name_H-M   'P 1'
#
loop_
_entity.id
_entity.type
_entity.pdbx_description
1 polymer ?
#
loop_
_entity_poly.entity_id
_entity_poly.type
_entity_poly.pdbx_seq_one_letter_code
_entity_poly.pdbx_strand_id
1 'polypeptide(L)'
;MQILANLGIDLEWVENVPHTVLFKRFQNGLGVTETDLKQVCPEAMQFCERMQEICSKDVASAIAAIGLAAELGVKQMYSYILEAIKRYTPLAPREYVFFTLHTQMDEEHTHALKAIAADLASTNERKEQLSQGMEMALAARNSSEKWVETPSL
;
A
#
# COMPACT_ATOMS: atom_id res chain seq x y z
N MET A 1 1.20 20.51 -10.64
CA MET A 1 1.74 20.50 -12.02
C MET A 1 3.26 20.48 -12.09
N GLN A 2 3.99 21.42 -11.44
CA GLN A 2 5.46 21.49 -11.58
C GLN A 2 6.24 20.32 -10.93
N ILE A 3 5.67 19.72 -9.87
CA ILE A 3 6.29 18.60 -9.13
C ILE A 3 6.34 17.33 -9.97
N LEU A 4 5.26 16.96 -10.66
CA LEU A 4 5.19 15.75 -11.51
C LEU A 4 6.22 15.79 -12.65
N ALA A 5 6.32 16.92 -13.34
CA ALA A 5 7.26 17.11 -14.44
C ALA A 5 8.73 17.00 -13.97
N ASN A 6 9.05 17.51 -12.79
CA ASN A 6 10.38 17.38 -12.19
C ASN A 6 10.75 15.93 -11.83
N LEU A 7 9.75 15.07 -11.65
CA LEU A 7 9.92 13.63 -11.42
C LEU A 7 9.93 12.80 -12.71
N GLY A 8 9.85 13.46 -13.88
CA GLY A 8 9.73 12.79 -15.17
C GLY A 8 8.40 12.06 -15.36
N ILE A 9 7.36 12.46 -14.61
CA ILE A 9 6.01 11.91 -14.72
C ILE A 9 5.19 12.82 -15.62
N ASP A 10 4.66 12.26 -16.71
CA ASP A 10 3.63 12.93 -17.48
C ASP A 10 2.30 12.89 -16.72
N LEU A 11 1.60 14.02 -16.66
CA LEU A 11 0.32 14.16 -15.97
C LEU A 11 -0.71 13.16 -16.52
N GLU A 12 -0.72 12.92 -17.83
CA GLU A 12 -1.64 11.98 -18.47
C GLU A 12 -1.48 10.53 -17.96
N TRP A 13 -0.33 10.19 -17.36
CA TRP A 13 -0.08 8.83 -16.86
C TRP A 13 -0.84 8.54 -15.57
N VAL A 14 -1.22 9.59 -14.82
CA VAL A 14 -1.66 9.51 -13.43
C VAL A 14 -2.95 10.30 -13.15
N GLU A 15 -3.26 11.32 -13.94
CA GLU A 15 -4.44 12.15 -13.76
C GLU A 15 -5.73 11.33 -13.93
N ASN A 16 -6.55 11.29 -12.88
CA ASN A 16 -7.78 10.50 -12.81
C ASN A 16 -7.58 8.99 -13.08
N VAL A 17 -6.35 8.47 -12.90
CA VAL A 17 -6.06 7.04 -13.06
C VAL A 17 -6.06 6.36 -11.69
N PRO A 18 -6.93 5.36 -11.45
CA PRO A 18 -6.95 4.64 -10.18
C PRO A 18 -5.64 3.90 -9.89
N HIS A 19 -5.24 3.84 -8.62
CA HIS A 19 -4.05 3.11 -8.16
C HIS A 19 -4.03 1.65 -8.60
N THR A 20 -5.19 0.98 -8.63
CA THR A 20 -5.32 -0.41 -9.13
C THR A 20 -4.90 -0.55 -10.59
N VAL A 21 -5.21 0.45 -11.43
CA VAL A 21 -4.81 0.48 -12.84
C VAL A 21 -3.30 0.73 -12.97
N LEU A 22 -2.74 1.62 -12.14
CA LEU A 22 -1.30 1.88 -12.12
C LEU A 22 -0.51 0.65 -11.68
N PHE A 23 -0.97 -0.07 -10.65
CA PHE A 23 -0.34 -1.32 -10.22
C PHE A 23 -0.50 -2.44 -11.25
N LYS A 24 -1.66 -2.54 -11.91
CA LYS A 24 -1.86 -3.50 -13.00
C LYS A 24 -0.94 -3.23 -14.19
N ARG A 25 -0.64 -1.96 -14.49
CA ARG A 25 0.35 -1.59 -15.52
C ARG A 25 1.74 -2.10 -15.16
N PHE A 26 2.16 -1.95 -13.90
CA PHE A 26 3.42 -2.51 -13.41
C PHE A 26 3.47 -4.03 -13.55
N GLN A 27 2.41 -4.73 -13.14
CA GLN A 27 2.27 -6.18 -13.30
C GLN A 27 2.39 -6.60 -14.77
N ASN A 28 1.72 -5.90 -15.67
CA ASN A 28 1.80 -6.17 -17.11
C ASN A 28 3.22 -5.97 -17.65
N GLY A 29 3.93 -4.92 -17.21
CA GLY A 29 5.33 -4.68 -17.59
C GLY A 29 6.28 -5.80 -17.14
N LEU A 30 6.00 -6.42 -15.98
CA LEU A 30 6.70 -7.61 -15.50
C LEU A 30 6.30 -8.91 -16.20
N GLY A 31 5.28 -8.87 -17.09
CA GLY A 31 4.77 -10.05 -17.77
C GLY A 31 3.82 -10.91 -16.93
N VAL A 32 3.28 -10.40 -15.83
CA VAL A 32 2.29 -11.11 -15.00
C VAL A 32 1.02 -11.37 -15.79
N THR A 33 0.63 -12.63 -15.89
CA THR A 33 -0.52 -13.09 -16.67
C THR A 33 -1.79 -13.18 -15.81
N GLU A 34 -2.96 -13.36 -16.46
CA GLU A 34 -4.21 -13.64 -15.73
C GLU A 34 -4.16 -14.97 -14.97
N THR A 35 -3.38 -15.95 -15.45
CA THR A 35 -3.18 -17.22 -14.76
C THR A 35 -2.45 -17.00 -13.45
N ASP A 36 -1.39 -16.19 -13.45
CA ASP A 36 -0.64 -15.85 -12.24
C ASP A 36 -1.52 -15.13 -11.22
N LEU A 37 -2.41 -14.24 -11.67
CA LEU A 37 -3.36 -13.55 -10.80
C LEU A 37 -4.40 -14.47 -10.15
N LYS A 38 -4.65 -15.66 -10.71
CA LYS A 38 -5.52 -16.68 -10.09
C LYS A 38 -4.80 -17.49 -9.00
N GLN A 39 -3.47 -17.42 -8.95
CA GLN A 39 -2.64 -18.14 -7.99
C GLN A 39 -2.22 -17.22 -6.84
N VAL A 40 -3.19 -16.60 -6.18
CA VAL A 40 -2.93 -15.82 -4.96
C VAL A 40 -2.57 -16.80 -3.84
N CYS A 41 -1.44 -16.58 -3.17
CA CYS A 41 -1.04 -17.47 -2.07
C CYS A 41 -2.05 -17.39 -0.90
N PRO A 42 -2.25 -18.48 -0.14
CA PRO A 42 -3.18 -18.51 0.99
C PRO A 42 -2.91 -17.41 2.02
N GLU A 43 -1.65 -17.00 2.21
CA GLU A 43 -1.24 -15.95 3.13
C GLU A 43 -1.74 -14.57 2.69
N ALA A 44 -1.67 -14.26 1.38
CA ALA A 44 -2.21 -13.03 0.83
C ALA A 44 -3.75 -13.01 0.92
N MET A 45 -4.41 -14.16 0.74
CA MET A 45 -5.85 -14.28 0.96
C MET A 45 -6.22 -14.03 2.43
N GLN A 46 -5.54 -14.67 3.37
CA GLN A 46 -5.74 -14.47 4.81
C GLN A 46 -5.49 -13.02 5.24
N PHE A 47 -4.47 -12.38 4.68
CA PHE A 47 -4.23 -10.95 4.90
C PHE A 47 -5.44 -10.11 4.45
N CYS A 48 -5.95 -10.35 3.23
CA CYS A 48 -7.11 -9.63 2.71
C CYS A 48 -8.36 -9.83 3.59
N GLU A 49 -8.65 -11.08 3.97
CA GLU A 49 -9.77 -11.43 4.85
C GLU A 49 -9.64 -10.70 6.20
N ARG A 50 -8.45 -10.75 6.81
CA ARG A 50 -8.20 -10.10 8.09
C ARG A 50 -8.35 -8.58 8.01
N MET A 51 -7.86 -7.95 6.94
CA MET A 51 -8.05 -6.52 6.73
C MET A 51 -9.53 -6.15 6.56
N GLN A 52 -10.31 -6.97 5.84
CA GLN A 52 -11.75 -6.78 5.69
C GLN A 52 -12.50 -6.89 7.02
N GLU A 53 -12.15 -7.88 7.85
CA GLU A 53 -12.71 -8.02 9.20
C GLU A 53 -12.45 -6.78 10.06
N ILE A 54 -11.20 -6.28 10.08
CA ILE A 54 -10.84 -5.10 10.87
C ILE A 54 -11.62 -3.87 10.38
N CYS A 55 -11.67 -3.68 9.05
CA CYS A 55 -12.36 -2.54 8.45
C CYS A 55 -13.89 -2.57 8.66
N SER A 56 -14.46 -3.76 8.89
CA SER A 56 -15.90 -3.93 9.11
C SER A 56 -16.30 -3.78 10.59
N LYS A 57 -15.34 -3.73 11.52
CA LYS A 57 -15.59 -3.70 12.97
C LYS A 57 -16.11 -2.34 13.44
N ASP A 58 -15.35 -1.28 13.18
CA ASP A 58 -15.69 0.10 13.50
C ASP A 58 -14.77 1.08 12.75
N VAL A 59 -15.21 2.34 12.63
CA VAL A 59 -14.48 3.38 11.86
C VAL A 59 -13.08 3.64 12.41
N ALA A 60 -12.88 3.63 13.73
CA ALA A 60 -11.57 3.89 14.33
C ALA A 60 -10.59 2.75 14.01
N SER A 61 -11.02 1.50 14.18
CA SER A 61 -10.23 0.33 13.78
C SER A 61 -9.88 0.36 12.29
N ALA A 62 -10.83 0.73 11.42
CA ALA A 62 -10.62 0.82 9.97
C ALA A 62 -9.59 1.90 9.59
N ILE A 63 -9.71 3.11 10.17
CA ILE A 63 -8.77 4.21 9.93
C ILE A 63 -7.37 3.84 10.42
N ALA A 64 -7.26 3.18 11.57
CA ALA A 64 -5.98 2.70 12.08
C ALA A 64 -5.35 1.63 11.18
N ALA A 65 -6.13 0.65 10.71
CA ALA A 65 -5.63 -0.41 9.85
C ALA A 65 -5.14 0.09 8.50
N ILE A 66 -5.92 0.95 7.84
CA ILE A 66 -5.56 1.48 6.52
C ILE A 66 -4.54 2.61 6.68
N GLY A 67 -4.88 3.67 7.42
CA GLY A 67 -4.10 4.89 7.41
C GLY A 67 -2.84 4.88 8.29
N LEU A 68 -2.85 4.16 9.42
CA LEU A 68 -1.70 4.14 10.31
C LEU A 68 -0.82 2.90 10.05
N ALA A 69 -1.40 1.71 9.99
CA ALA A 69 -0.64 0.48 9.80
C ALA A 69 -0.23 0.25 8.34
N ALA A 70 -1.09 0.55 7.36
CA ALA A 70 -0.74 0.29 5.96
C ALA A 70 0.06 1.42 5.33
N GLU A 71 -0.33 2.69 5.49
CA GLU A 71 0.27 3.81 4.75
C GLU A 71 1.57 4.37 5.34
N LEU A 72 1.73 4.44 6.67
CA LEU A 72 2.87 5.16 7.29
C LEU A 72 4.25 4.59 6.92
N GLY A 73 4.33 3.28 6.66
CA GLY A 73 5.57 2.60 6.28
C GLY A 73 5.79 2.49 4.76
N VAL A 74 4.78 2.78 3.94
CA VAL A 74 4.81 2.53 2.49
C VAL A 74 5.88 3.34 1.81
N LYS A 75 6.01 4.64 2.11
CA LYS A 75 7.02 5.52 1.50
C LYS A 75 8.44 4.95 1.64
N GLN A 76 8.79 4.50 2.85
CA GLN A 76 10.12 3.96 3.13
C GLN A 76 10.33 2.58 2.50
N MET A 77 9.36 1.68 2.62
CA MET A 77 9.46 0.35 2.02
C MET A 77 9.56 0.44 0.49
N TYR A 78 8.70 1.25 -0.14
CA TYR A 78 8.62 1.39 -1.59
C TYR A 78 9.81 2.13 -2.18
N SER A 79 10.56 2.94 -1.41
CA SER A 79 11.78 3.55 -1.93
C SER A 79 12.83 2.50 -2.30
N TYR A 80 12.98 1.45 -1.48
CA TYR A 80 13.91 0.36 -1.79
C TYR A 80 13.45 -0.46 -3.00
N ILE A 81 12.14 -0.71 -3.10
CA ILE A 81 11.55 -1.41 -4.26
C ILE A 81 11.74 -0.58 -5.54
N LEU A 82 11.48 0.73 -5.49
CA LEU A 82 11.65 1.63 -6.63
C LEU A 82 13.11 1.67 -7.11
N GLU A 83 14.07 1.74 -6.20
CA GLU A 83 15.49 1.65 -6.56
C GLU A 83 15.82 0.32 -7.25
N ALA A 84 15.31 -0.80 -6.71
CA ALA A 84 15.53 -2.11 -7.31
C ALA A 84 14.92 -2.20 -8.73
N ILE A 85 13.68 -1.71 -8.91
CA ILE A 85 13.02 -1.67 -10.22
C ILE A 85 13.86 -0.88 -11.22
N LYS A 86 14.28 0.34 -10.86
CA LYS A 86 15.08 1.22 -11.73
C LYS A 86 16.43 0.61 -12.12
N ARG A 87 17.02 -0.20 -11.24
CA ARG A 87 18.37 -0.75 -11.44
C ARG A 87 18.37 -2.10 -12.15
N TYR A 88 17.38 -2.94 -11.91
CA TYR A 88 17.41 -4.36 -12.27
C TYR A 88 16.32 -4.78 -13.26
N THR A 89 15.47 -3.86 -13.71
CA THR A 89 14.43 -4.17 -14.69
C THR A 89 14.53 -3.24 -15.91
N PRO A 90 14.10 -3.68 -17.09
CA PRO A 90 14.04 -2.83 -18.28
C PRO A 90 12.74 -1.99 -18.36
N LEU A 91 11.97 -1.91 -17.27
CA LEU A 91 10.66 -1.24 -17.28
C LEU A 91 10.78 0.25 -17.55
N ALA A 92 9.87 0.78 -18.38
CA ALA A 92 9.76 2.21 -18.63
C ALA A 92 9.19 2.95 -17.39
N PRO A 93 9.53 4.24 -17.18
CA PRO A 93 9.01 5.04 -16.07
C PRO A 93 7.50 4.99 -15.87
N ARG A 94 6.75 4.99 -16.97
CA ARG A 94 5.29 4.89 -16.96
C ARG A 94 4.76 3.60 -16.34
N GLU A 95 5.52 2.51 -16.43
CA GLU A 95 5.12 1.18 -15.96
C GLU A 95 5.29 1.04 -14.44
N TYR A 96 6.29 1.69 -13.84
CA TYR A 96 6.50 1.69 -12.39
C TYR A 96 6.05 2.99 -11.69
N VAL A 97 5.32 3.87 -12.39
CA VAL A 97 4.87 5.18 -11.87
C VAL A 97 4.10 5.07 -10.55
N PHE A 98 3.41 3.95 -10.32
CA PHE A 98 2.77 3.61 -9.04
C PHE A 98 3.73 3.79 -7.85
N PHE A 99 4.92 3.21 -7.90
CA PHE A 99 5.91 3.32 -6.82
C PHE A 99 6.51 4.72 -6.73
N THR A 100 6.64 5.42 -7.86
CA THR A 100 7.16 6.81 -7.86
C THR A 100 6.19 7.75 -7.14
N LEU A 101 4.88 7.60 -7.35
CA LEU A 101 3.87 8.40 -6.65
C LEU A 101 3.90 8.17 -5.13
N HIS A 102 3.88 6.91 -4.69
CA HIS A 102 3.87 6.56 -3.25
C HIS A 102 5.17 6.94 -2.52
N THR A 103 6.28 7.11 -3.24
CA THR A 103 7.57 7.48 -2.63
C THR A 103 7.83 8.98 -2.62
N GLN A 104 7.32 9.71 -3.61
CA GLN A 104 7.74 11.10 -3.85
C GLN A 104 6.58 12.11 -3.84
N MET A 105 5.33 11.65 -3.81
CA MET A 105 4.16 12.52 -3.87
C MET A 105 3.11 12.24 -2.79
N ASP A 106 3.05 11.03 -2.25
CA ASP A 106 1.96 10.62 -1.37
C ASP A 106 2.10 11.06 0.11
N GLU A 107 2.28 12.37 0.34
CA GLU A 107 2.25 12.95 1.69
C GLU A 107 0.84 13.39 2.09
N GLU A 108 -0.04 13.68 1.12
CA GLU A 108 -1.38 14.20 1.37
C GLU A 108 -2.34 13.13 1.95
N HIS A 109 -2.33 11.88 1.45
CA HIS A 109 -3.19 10.83 2.02
C HIS A 109 -2.82 10.53 3.48
N THR A 110 -1.51 10.43 3.75
CA THR A 110 -1.00 10.20 5.10
C THR A 110 -1.40 11.33 6.05
N HIS A 111 -1.35 12.60 5.62
CA HIS A 111 -1.79 13.72 6.47
C HIS A 111 -3.29 13.70 6.74
N ALA A 112 -4.12 13.44 5.71
CA ALA A 112 -5.56 13.37 5.88
C ALA A 112 -5.96 12.25 6.85
N LEU A 113 -5.38 11.07 6.70
CA LEU A 113 -5.65 9.91 7.56
C LEU A 113 -5.19 10.14 9.01
N LYS A 114 -4.03 10.79 9.20
CA LYS A 114 -3.57 11.23 10.54
C LYS A 114 -4.53 12.23 11.17
N ALA A 115 -5.04 13.19 10.41
CA ALA A 115 -5.98 14.18 10.93
C ALA A 115 -7.30 13.52 11.37
N ILE A 116 -7.84 12.59 10.56
CA ILE A 116 -9.03 11.82 10.93
C ILE A 116 -8.77 10.97 12.18
N ALA A 117 -7.62 10.28 12.26
CA ALA A 117 -7.26 9.50 13.44
C ALA A 117 -7.15 10.38 14.70
N ALA A 118 -6.59 11.59 14.58
CA ALA A 118 -6.49 12.54 15.69
C ALA A 118 -7.86 13.01 16.18
N ASP A 119 -8.81 13.27 15.26
CA ASP A 119 -10.19 13.65 15.61
C ASP A 119 -10.94 12.50 16.32
N LEU A 120 -10.79 11.27 15.78
CA LEU A 120 -11.37 10.08 16.39
C LEU A 120 -10.82 9.82 17.80
N ALA A 121 -9.55 10.14 18.06
CA ALA A 121 -8.89 9.95 19.36
C ALA A 121 -9.40 10.89 20.48
N SER A 122 -10.53 11.57 20.30
CA SER A 122 -11.16 12.44 21.31
C SER A 122 -11.74 11.68 22.53
N THR A 123 -11.97 10.37 22.43
CA THR A 123 -12.47 9.53 23.53
C THR A 123 -11.52 8.37 23.83
N ASN A 124 -11.53 7.88 25.08
CA ASN A 124 -10.71 6.74 25.47
C ASN A 124 -11.10 5.45 24.72
N GLU A 125 -12.40 5.26 24.45
CA GLU A 125 -12.89 4.12 23.66
C GLU A 125 -12.33 4.15 22.23
N ARG A 126 -12.34 5.31 21.58
CA ARG A 126 -11.83 5.44 20.21
C ARG A 126 -10.31 5.32 20.14
N LYS A 127 -9.58 5.81 21.14
CA LYS A 127 -8.13 5.58 21.27
C LYS A 127 -7.82 4.08 21.35
N GLU A 128 -8.58 3.35 22.15
CA GLU A 128 -8.43 1.90 22.28
C GLU A 128 -8.72 1.20 20.94
N GLN A 129 -9.80 1.57 20.25
CA GLN A 129 -10.13 1.03 18.92
C GLN A 129 -9.04 1.32 17.88
N LEU A 130 -8.48 2.54 17.87
CA LEU A 130 -7.35 2.90 17.01
C LEU A 130 -6.12 2.01 17.30
N SER A 131 -5.76 1.81 18.57
CA SER A 131 -4.62 0.96 18.94
C SER A 131 -4.84 -0.49 18.49
N GLN A 132 -6.01 -1.04 18.82
CA GLN A 132 -6.36 -2.42 18.46
C GLN A 132 -6.39 -2.64 16.94
N GLY A 133 -7.00 -1.73 16.18
CA GLY A 133 -7.05 -1.83 14.72
C GLY A 133 -5.66 -1.80 14.08
N MET A 134 -4.78 -0.92 14.57
CA MET A 134 -3.39 -0.84 14.11
C MET A 134 -2.61 -2.11 14.43
N GLU A 135 -2.68 -2.60 15.68
CA GLU A 135 -2.01 -3.83 16.11
C GLU A 135 -2.47 -5.06 15.31
N MET A 136 -3.78 -5.19 15.10
CA MET A 136 -4.36 -6.28 14.30
C MET A 136 -3.87 -6.25 12.85
N ALA A 137 -3.78 -5.06 12.23
CA ALA A 137 -3.32 -4.91 10.86
C ALA A 137 -1.81 -5.20 10.71
N LEU A 138 -0.99 -4.72 11.66
CA LEU A 138 0.45 -5.03 11.69
C LEU A 138 0.69 -6.53 11.92
N ALA A 139 -0.08 -7.16 12.79
CA ALA A 139 0.00 -8.61 13.01
C ALA A 139 -0.36 -9.39 11.74
N ALA A 140 -1.41 -8.98 11.02
CA ALA A 140 -1.81 -9.59 9.76
C ALA A 140 -0.70 -9.51 8.70
N ARG A 141 -0.03 -8.35 8.60
CA ARG A 141 1.13 -8.16 7.72
C ARG A 141 2.28 -9.10 8.09
N ASN A 142 2.69 -9.12 9.35
CA ASN A 142 3.78 -9.99 9.83
C ASN A 142 3.50 -11.48 9.59
N SER A 143 2.26 -11.94 9.73
CA SER A 143 1.91 -13.33 9.43
C SER A 143 2.04 -13.66 7.94
N SER A 144 1.81 -12.70 7.05
CA SER A 144 1.94 -12.90 5.60
C SER A 144 3.40 -12.86 5.12
N GLU A 145 4.27 -12.10 5.79
CA GLU A 145 5.67 -11.92 5.39
C GLU A 145 6.57 -13.13 5.75
N LYS A 146 6.19 -13.91 6.77
CA LYS A 146 6.91 -15.15 7.16
C LYS A 146 7.04 -16.19 6.03
N TRP A 147 6.23 -16.07 4.99
CA TRP A 147 6.30 -16.94 3.82
C TRP A 147 7.52 -16.67 2.92
N VAL A 148 7.97 -15.41 2.81
CA VAL A 148 9.15 -15.04 2.00
C VAL A 148 10.44 -15.65 2.55
N GLU A 149 10.46 -15.96 3.85
CA GLU A 149 11.62 -16.53 4.55
C GLU A 149 11.70 -18.06 4.49
N THR A 150 10.66 -18.75 4.04
CA THR A 150 10.69 -20.21 3.82
C THR A 150 11.18 -20.53 2.41
N PRO A 151 12.40 -21.07 2.24
CA PRO A 151 12.84 -21.54 0.94
C PRO A 151 11.92 -22.69 0.52
N SER A 152 11.30 -22.56 -0.63
CA SER A 152 10.74 -23.71 -1.33
C SER A 152 11.89 -24.69 -1.63
N LEU A 153 11.90 -25.82 -0.90
CA LEU A 153 12.74 -26.99 -1.17
C LEU A 153 12.31 -27.69 -2.45
#